data_AF-A0A2G9R4I1-F1
#
_entry.id   AF-A0A2G9R4I1-F1
#
_cell.length_a   1.000
_cell.length_b   1.000
_cell.length_c   1.000
_cell.angle_alpha   90.00
_cell.angle_beta   90.00
_cell.angle_gamma   90.00
#
_symmetry.space_group_name_H-M   'P 1'
#
loop_
_entity.id
_entity.type
_entity.pdbx_description
1 polymer ?
#
loop_
_entity_poly.entity_id
_entity_poly.type
_entity_poly.pdbx_seq_one_letter_code
_entity_poly.pdbx_strand_id
1 'polypeptide(L)'
;MFFVSSRYFKNTNMTFFTILILSTLAATVYTSGNYGDINKVPTTGASCATAKQDKLKVCGVEASKRLAQNDLGRINKYKSKILSVAKQKKIDPSIIAGIMSRESRGGSVLKNGWGDHNNGFGLMQVDKRYHKLKGTWNSETHIAQAVDIFISTYNQIKKKFPGQSNERIL
;
A
#
# COMPACT_ATOMS: atom_id res chain seq x y z
N MET A 1 8.90 -6.47 5.87
CA MET A 1 7.70 -5.71 5.44
C MET A 1 7.84 -5.38 3.96
N PHE A 2 6.77 -5.56 3.18
CA PHE A 2 6.75 -5.32 1.73
C PHE A 2 6.66 -3.82 1.48
N PHE A 3 7.64 -3.23 0.79
CA PHE A 3 7.51 -1.87 0.31
C PHE A 3 7.71 -1.82 -1.19
N VAL A 4 6.62 -1.52 -1.89
CA VAL A 4 6.68 -0.96 -3.24
C VAL A 4 7.26 0.44 -3.06
N SER A 5 8.44 0.72 -3.58
CA SER A 5 9.01 2.07 -3.49
C SER A 5 8.00 3.10 -4.03
N SER A 6 7.83 4.22 -3.33
CA SER A 6 7.01 5.37 -3.77
C SER A 6 7.34 5.81 -5.22
N ARG A 7 8.57 5.54 -5.69
CA ARG A 7 9.00 5.77 -7.09
C ARG A 7 8.15 5.03 -8.13
N TYR A 8 7.61 3.85 -7.82
CA TYR A 8 6.78 3.09 -8.77
C TYR A 8 5.38 3.69 -8.96
N PHE A 9 4.87 4.45 -7.98
CA PHE A 9 3.60 5.17 -8.14
C PHE A 9 3.77 6.52 -8.86
N LYS A 10 4.96 7.11 -8.76
CA LYS A 10 5.29 8.47 -9.25
C LYS A 10 5.54 8.54 -10.76
N ASN A 11 6.02 7.48 -11.42
CA ASN A 11 6.29 7.49 -12.87
C ASN A 11 5.24 6.71 -13.66
N THR A 12 4.39 7.40 -14.41
CA THR A 12 3.64 6.74 -15.52
C THR A 12 3.34 7.63 -16.72
N ASN A 13 3.71 8.91 -16.75
CA ASN A 13 3.53 9.74 -17.95
C ASN A 13 4.74 10.66 -18.12
N MET A 14 5.68 10.28 -18.98
CA MET A 14 6.61 11.25 -19.56
C MET A 14 7.03 10.77 -20.95
N THR A 15 6.07 10.79 -21.88
CA THR A 15 6.38 10.85 -23.31
C THR A 15 6.81 12.28 -23.63
N PHE A 16 8.05 12.41 -24.10
CA PHE A 16 8.66 13.65 -24.56
C PHE A 16 7.90 14.20 -25.77
N PHE A 17 7.21 15.32 -25.61
CA PHE A 17 7.04 16.33 -26.66
C PHE A 17 7.00 17.72 -26.00
N THR A 18 7.93 18.54 -26.43
CA THR A 18 8.13 19.96 -26.10
C THR A 18 6.88 20.79 -26.41
N ILE A 19 6.39 21.56 -25.42
CA ILE A 19 5.85 22.92 -25.60
C ILE A 19 6.02 23.65 -24.25
N LEU A 20 6.69 24.78 -24.31
CA LEU A 20 6.91 25.73 -23.22
C LEU A 20 5.60 26.47 -22.94
N ILE A 21 4.87 26.07 -21.89
CA ILE A 21 3.86 26.93 -21.26
C ILE A 21 4.16 26.98 -19.77
N LEU A 22 4.37 28.21 -19.31
CA LEU A 22 4.57 28.61 -17.93
C LEU A 22 3.27 28.35 -17.15
N SER A 23 3.01 27.10 -16.78
CA SER A 23 2.07 26.75 -15.72
C SER A 23 2.89 26.17 -14.59
N THR A 24 2.87 26.83 -13.44
CA THR A 24 3.31 26.29 -12.16
C THR A 24 2.44 25.08 -11.81
N LEU A 25 2.70 23.96 -12.48
CA LEU A 25 2.15 22.68 -12.08
C LEU A 25 2.94 22.32 -10.83
N ALA A 26 2.32 22.56 -9.67
CA ALA A 26 2.76 22.03 -8.40
C ALA A 26 3.02 20.54 -8.61
N ALA A 27 4.29 20.20 -8.83
CA ALA A 27 4.79 18.85 -8.64
C ALA A 27 4.32 18.54 -7.23
N THR A 28 3.26 17.74 -7.13
CA THR A 28 2.69 17.37 -5.85
C THR A 28 3.75 16.46 -5.27
N VAL A 29 4.73 17.07 -4.61
CA VAL A 29 5.66 16.40 -3.74
C VAL A 29 4.73 15.77 -2.72
N TYR A 30 4.41 14.49 -2.93
CA TYR A 30 3.83 13.67 -1.88
C TYR A 30 4.90 13.65 -0.79
N THR A 31 4.84 14.66 0.07
CA THR A 31 5.51 14.68 1.35
C THR A 31 5.10 13.40 2.04
N SER A 32 6.04 12.77 2.74
CA SER A 32 5.72 11.71 3.70
C SER A 32 4.43 12.08 4.41
N GLY A 33 3.41 11.23 4.34
CA GLY A 33 2.13 11.50 5.00
C GLY A 33 2.32 11.76 6.51
N ASN A 34 1.23 11.96 7.23
CA ASN A 34 1.28 12.23 8.68
C ASN A 34 1.89 11.09 9.53
N TYR A 35 2.23 9.96 8.89
CA TYR A 35 2.59 8.68 9.51
C TYR A 35 4.06 8.29 9.31
N GLY A 36 4.88 9.16 8.69
CA GLY A 36 6.32 8.92 8.45
C GLY A 36 6.68 8.77 6.97
N ASP A 37 7.98 8.88 6.67
CA ASP A 37 8.50 8.64 5.33
C ASP A 37 8.83 7.16 5.15
N ILE A 38 8.04 6.49 4.31
CA ILE A 38 8.20 5.07 4.03
C ILE A 38 9.57 4.69 3.47
N ASN A 39 10.28 5.63 2.84
CA ASN A 39 11.61 5.38 2.30
C ASN A 39 12.71 5.42 3.39
N LYS A 40 12.37 5.88 4.59
CA LYS A 40 13.26 5.94 5.76
C LYS A 40 12.99 4.82 6.77
N VAL A 41 11.95 4.01 6.56
CA VAL A 41 11.64 2.85 7.40
C VAL A 41 12.65 1.73 7.13
N PRO A 42 13.42 1.28 8.13
CA PRO A 42 14.33 0.15 7.96
C PRO A 42 13.54 -1.13 7.71
N THR A 43 13.96 -1.94 6.73
CA THR A 43 13.29 -3.21 6.41
C THR A 43 14.29 -4.27 5.99
N THR A 44 14.09 -5.50 6.45
CA THR A 44 14.78 -6.68 5.95
C THR A 44 14.07 -7.31 4.74
N GLY A 45 12.90 -6.79 4.36
CA GLY A 45 12.12 -7.27 3.22
C GLY A 45 11.30 -8.53 3.50
N ALA A 46 11.30 -9.47 2.54
CA ALA A 46 10.47 -10.67 2.55
C ALA A 46 11.29 -11.88 3.01
N SER A 47 10.71 -12.72 3.86
CA SER A 47 11.33 -14.00 4.22
C SER A 47 11.39 -14.93 2.99
N CYS A 48 12.27 -15.93 3.04
CA CYS A 48 12.32 -16.94 1.98
C CYS A 48 11.00 -17.71 1.83
N ALA A 49 10.28 -17.96 2.93
CA ALA A 49 8.95 -18.58 2.88
C ALA A 49 7.96 -17.74 2.07
N THR A 50 8.01 -16.42 2.23
CA THR A 50 7.18 -15.48 1.47
C THR A 50 7.62 -15.42 0.00
N ALA A 51 8.93 -15.33 -0.25
CA ALA A 51 9.47 -15.24 -1.60
C ALA A 51 9.15 -16.48 -2.47
N LYS A 52 9.09 -17.66 -1.85
CA LYS A 52 8.72 -18.93 -2.50
C LYS A 52 7.28 -18.93 -3.06
N GLN A 53 6.39 -18.06 -2.58
CA GLN A 53 5.03 -17.94 -3.12
C GLN A 53 5.04 -17.57 -4.62
N ASP A 54 6.03 -16.78 -5.04
CA ASP A 54 6.26 -16.42 -6.45
C ASP A 54 7.48 -17.17 -7.03
N LYS A 55 7.87 -18.30 -6.42
CA LYS A 55 9.01 -19.15 -6.83
C LYS A 55 10.35 -18.39 -6.95
N LEU A 56 10.52 -17.33 -6.17
CA LEU A 56 11.75 -16.54 -6.19
C LEU A 56 12.89 -17.31 -5.51
N LYS A 57 14.09 -17.24 -6.11
CA LYS A 57 15.33 -17.81 -5.55
C LYS A 57 16.07 -16.87 -4.58
N VAL A 58 15.61 -15.62 -4.50
CA VAL A 58 16.15 -14.58 -3.62
C VAL A 58 15.18 -14.31 -2.48
N CYS A 59 15.70 -13.81 -1.36
CA CYS A 59 14.92 -13.37 -0.21
C CYS A 59 15.22 -11.89 0.08
N GLY A 60 14.67 -11.36 1.17
CA GLY A 60 14.95 -10.03 1.65
C GLY A 60 14.30 -8.90 0.85
N VAL A 61 14.97 -7.75 0.78
CA VAL A 61 14.45 -6.54 0.12
C VAL A 61 14.24 -6.75 -1.37
N GLU A 62 15.16 -7.45 -2.03
CA GLU A 62 15.04 -7.74 -3.46
C GLU A 62 13.80 -8.59 -3.76
N ALA A 63 13.54 -9.63 -2.96
CA ALA A 63 12.33 -10.43 -3.10
C ALA A 63 11.07 -9.58 -2.94
N SER A 64 11.02 -8.67 -1.96
CA SER A 64 9.88 -7.76 -1.79
C SER A 64 9.63 -6.89 -3.03
N LYS A 65 10.70 -6.37 -3.64
CA LYS A 65 10.59 -5.57 -4.87
C LYS A 65 10.04 -6.39 -6.04
N ARG A 66 10.52 -7.63 -6.22
CA ARG A 66 10.04 -8.53 -7.28
C ARG A 66 8.57 -8.91 -7.08
N LEU A 67 8.16 -9.26 -5.85
CA LEU A 67 6.77 -9.56 -5.52
C LEU A 67 5.85 -8.36 -5.81
N ALA A 68 6.27 -7.16 -5.39
CA ALA A 68 5.56 -5.92 -5.69
C ALA A 68 5.45 -5.64 -7.21
N GLN A 69 6.53 -5.88 -7.95
CA GLN A 69 6.56 -5.71 -9.39
C GLN A 69 5.62 -6.67 -10.12
N ASN A 70 5.53 -7.92 -9.66
CA ASN A 70 4.58 -8.91 -10.18
C ASN A 70 3.11 -8.48 -9.95
N ASP A 71 2.84 -7.75 -8.87
CA ASP A 71 1.50 -7.27 -8.53
C ASP A 71 1.15 -5.92 -9.18
N LEU A 72 2.14 -5.19 -9.72
CA LEU A 72 2.00 -3.80 -10.16
C LEU A 72 0.86 -3.61 -11.17
N GLY A 73 0.77 -4.47 -12.19
CA GLY A 73 -0.29 -4.39 -13.20
C GLY A 73 -1.69 -4.57 -12.62
N ARG A 74 -1.84 -5.41 -11.58
CA ARG A 74 -3.12 -5.63 -10.88
C ARG A 74 -3.46 -4.44 -9.99
N ILE A 75 -2.48 -3.92 -9.26
CA ILE A 75 -2.65 -2.79 -8.35
C ILE A 75 -2.98 -1.50 -9.12
N ASN A 76 -2.37 -1.30 -10.29
CA ASN A 76 -2.60 -0.10 -11.11
C ASN A 76 -4.07 0.09 -11.52
N LYS A 77 -4.87 -1.00 -11.58
CA LYS A 77 -6.33 -0.92 -11.80
C LYS A 77 -7.06 -0.11 -10.72
N TYR A 78 -6.46 0.05 -9.54
CA TYR A 78 -7.02 0.77 -8.40
C TYR A 78 -6.28 2.07 -8.10
N LYS A 79 -5.37 2.52 -8.98
CA LYS A 79 -4.49 3.68 -8.74
C LYS A 79 -5.27 4.94 -8.35
N SER A 80 -6.35 5.26 -9.06
CA SER A 80 -7.18 6.44 -8.76
C SER A 80 -7.79 6.38 -7.35
N LYS A 81 -8.37 5.24 -6.97
CA LYS A 81 -8.94 5.01 -5.63
C LYS A 81 -7.86 5.07 -4.54
N ILE A 82 -6.71 4.45 -4.79
CA ILE A 82 -5.56 4.49 -3.87
C ILE A 82 -5.13 5.95 -3.64
N LEU A 83 -4.92 6.73 -4.70
CA LEU A 83 -4.51 8.13 -4.60
C LEU A 83 -5.57 8.99 -3.92
N SER A 84 -6.85 8.77 -4.23
CA SER A 84 -7.98 9.47 -3.58
C SER A 84 -7.96 9.24 -2.07
N VAL A 85 -7.91 7.99 -1.62
CA VAL A 85 -7.87 7.64 -0.19
C VAL A 85 -6.59 8.15 0.46
N ALA A 86 -5.43 8.02 -0.19
CA ALA A 86 -4.16 8.51 0.36
C ALA A 86 -4.21 10.02 0.62
N LYS A 87 -4.78 10.79 -0.32
CA LYS A 87 -4.98 12.24 -0.16
C LYS A 87 -5.94 12.55 0.99
N GLN A 88 -7.10 11.89 1.05
CA GLN A 88 -8.11 12.11 2.10
C GLN A 88 -7.56 11.78 3.50
N LYS A 89 -6.77 10.71 3.61
CA LYS A 89 -6.25 10.19 4.87
C LYS A 89 -4.82 10.65 5.20
N LYS A 90 -4.22 11.49 4.34
CA LYS A 90 -2.85 12.02 4.49
C LYS A 90 -1.80 10.93 4.73
N ILE A 91 -1.86 9.84 3.96
CA ILE A 91 -0.94 8.71 4.02
C ILE A 91 -0.22 8.53 2.68
N ASP A 92 1.02 8.03 2.68
CA ASP A 92 1.73 7.73 1.42
C ASP A 92 0.96 6.63 0.67
N PRO A 93 0.55 6.85 -0.60
CA PRO A 93 -0.17 5.84 -1.39
C PRO A 93 0.60 4.53 -1.55
N SER A 94 1.92 4.51 -1.43
CA SER A 94 2.70 3.28 -1.51
C SER A 94 2.49 2.35 -0.32
N ILE A 95 2.06 2.87 0.84
CA ILE A 95 1.67 2.06 2.00
C ILE A 95 0.40 1.27 1.66
N ILE A 96 -0.62 1.96 1.13
CA ILE A 96 -1.89 1.34 0.70
C ILE A 96 -1.61 0.26 -0.35
N ALA A 97 -0.80 0.59 -1.36
CA ALA A 97 -0.44 -0.35 -2.41
C ALA A 97 0.37 -1.56 -1.90
N GLY A 98 1.32 -1.33 -0.98
CA GLY A 98 2.10 -2.39 -0.34
C GLY A 98 1.24 -3.36 0.46
N ILE A 99 0.29 -2.85 1.24
CA ILE A 99 -0.68 -3.67 1.96
C ILE A 99 -1.55 -4.45 0.96
N MET A 100 -2.09 -3.80 -0.07
CA MET A 100 -2.90 -4.45 -1.09
C MET A 100 -2.15 -5.57 -1.84
N SER A 101 -0.86 -5.35 -2.15
CA SER A 101 0.04 -6.38 -2.71
C SER A 101 0.13 -7.56 -1.76
N ARG A 102 0.45 -7.33 -0.48
CA ARG A 102 0.61 -8.39 0.51
C ARG A 102 -0.67 -9.18 0.76
N GLU A 103 -1.78 -8.49 0.98
CA GLU A 103 -3.02 -9.09 1.46
C GLU A 103 -3.76 -9.88 0.39
N SER A 104 -3.74 -9.39 -0.86
CA SER A 104 -4.59 -9.98 -1.92
C SER A 104 -3.91 -10.11 -3.27
N ARG A 105 -2.62 -9.76 -3.38
CA ARG A 105 -1.89 -9.70 -4.65
C ARG A 105 -2.61 -8.80 -5.67
N GLY A 106 -3.21 -7.70 -5.22
CA GLY A 106 -4.08 -6.85 -6.05
C GLY A 106 -5.42 -7.51 -6.41
N GLY A 107 -5.93 -8.37 -5.53
CA GLY A 107 -7.20 -9.09 -5.68
C GLY A 107 -7.13 -10.45 -6.38
N SER A 108 -5.97 -10.89 -6.92
CA SER A 108 -5.92 -12.10 -7.74
C SER A 108 -6.11 -13.41 -6.99
N VAL A 109 -5.92 -13.42 -5.67
CA VAL A 109 -6.12 -14.62 -4.83
C VAL A 109 -7.49 -14.66 -4.17
N LEU A 110 -8.34 -13.65 -4.41
CA LEU A 110 -9.66 -13.55 -3.79
C LEU A 110 -10.71 -14.32 -4.58
N LYS A 111 -11.68 -14.91 -3.87
CA LYS A 111 -12.89 -15.49 -4.46
C LYS A 111 -14.09 -14.61 -4.08
N ASN A 112 -14.67 -13.90 -5.05
CA ASN A 112 -15.76 -12.94 -4.82
C ASN A 112 -15.46 -11.92 -3.70
N GLY A 113 -14.20 -11.47 -3.62
CA GLY A 113 -13.75 -10.54 -2.59
C GLY A 113 -13.32 -11.16 -1.27
N TRP A 114 -13.45 -12.48 -1.10
CA TRP A 114 -13.09 -13.18 0.13
C TRP A 114 -11.74 -13.88 0.03
N GLY A 115 -10.97 -13.80 1.10
CA GLY A 115 -9.75 -14.57 1.36
C GLY A 115 -9.76 -15.13 2.79
N ASP A 116 -8.64 -15.71 3.23
CA ASP A 116 -8.45 -16.31 4.56
C ASP A 116 -9.68 -17.09 5.09
N HIS A 117 -10.04 -18.19 4.42
CA HIS A 117 -11.18 -19.04 4.82
C HIS A 117 -12.49 -18.24 5.01
N ASN A 118 -12.70 -17.21 4.18
CA ASN A 118 -13.83 -16.27 4.20
C ASN A 118 -13.88 -15.34 5.43
N ASN A 119 -12.76 -15.08 6.10
CA ASN A 119 -12.68 -14.10 7.18
C ASN A 119 -12.19 -12.74 6.69
N GLY A 120 -11.21 -12.73 5.78
CA GLY A 120 -10.68 -11.51 5.17
C GLY A 120 -11.52 -11.05 3.99
N PHE A 121 -11.93 -9.78 4.00
CA PHE A 121 -12.72 -9.17 2.93
C PHE A 121 -11.94 -8.10 2.18
N GLY A 122 -12.06 -8.12 0.85
CA GLY A 122 -11.59 -7.08 -0.05
C GLY A 122 -10.09 -6.99 -0.26
N LEU A 123 -9.69 -5.99 -1.04
CA LEU A 123 -8.32 -5.79 -1.53
C LEU A 123 -7.26 -5.70 -0.43
N MET A 124 -7.66 -5.31 0.78
CA MET A 124 -6.80 -5.14 1.95
C MET A 124 -7.22 -6.03 3.13
N GLN A 125 -8.02 -7.07 2.86
CA GLN A 125 -8.39 -8.14 3.79
C GLN A 125 -8.84 -7.67 5.18
N VAL A 126 -9.88 -6.83 5.23
CA VAL A 126 -10.53 -6.44 6.49
C VAL A 126 -11.19 -7.66 7.11
N ASP A 127 -10.81 -7.99 8.35
CA ASP A 127 -11.33 -9.16 9.05
C ASP A 127 -12.75 -8.91 9.59
N LYS A 128 -13.71 -9.68 9.10
CA LYS A 128 -15.12 -9.57 9.48
C LYS A 128 -15.40 -9.88 10.96
N ARG A 129 -14.49 -10.59 11.63
CA ARG A 129 -14.64 -10.97 13.06
C ARG A 129 -14.46 -9.77 13.98
N TYR A 130 -13.74 -8.76 13.54
CA TYR A 130 -13.40 -7.57 14.32
C TYR A 130 -14.02 -6.28 13.78
N HIS A 131 -14.50 -6.29 12.53
CA HIS A 131 -15.01 -5.10 11.86
C HIS A 131 -16.28 -5.37 11.05
N LYS A 132 -17.25 -4.45 11.13
CA LYS A 132 -18.37 -4.39 10.17
C LYS A 132 -17.84 -3.93 8.82
N LEU A 133 -17.96 -4.78 7.80
CA LEU A 133 -17.46 -4.53 6.45
C LEU A 133 -18.23 -3.38 5.77
N LYS A 134 -17.53 -2.56 4.98
CA LYS A 134 -18.10 -1.42 4.26
C LYS A 134 -17.76 -1.48 2.77
N GLY A 135 -18.74 -1.13 1.93
CA GLY A 135 -18.60 -1.09 0.48
C GLY A 135 -18.43 -2.46 -0.17
N THR A 136 -18.13 -2.47 -1.47
CA THR A 136 -17.75 -3.69 -2.18
C THR A 136 -16.25 -3.96 -2.02
N TRP A 137 -15.84 -5.22 -2.21
CA TRP A 137 -14.49 -5.72 -1.96
C TRP A 137 -13.34 -4.94 -2.62
N ASN A 138 -13.64 -4.21 -3.70
CA ASN A 138 -12.70 -3.38 -4.47
C ASN A 138 -13.10 -1.89 -4.55
N SER A 139 -14.04 -1.44 -3.72
CA SER A 139 -14.51 -0.05 -3.69
C SER A 139 -13.52 0.88 -3.02
N GLU A 140 -13.64 2.19 -3.30
CA GLU A 140 -12.92 3.22 -2.55
C GLU A 140 -13.31 3.20 -1.06
N THR A 141 -14.59 2.96 -0.76
CA THR A 141 -15.10 2.80 0.61
C THR A 141 -14.38 1.69 1.38
N HIS A 142 -14.14 0.54 0.74
CA HIS A 142 -13.38 -0.56 1.33
C HIS A 142 -11.93 -0.17 1.62
N ILE A 143 -11.26 0.47 0.65
CA ILE A 143 -9.87 0.93 0.82
C ILE A 143 -9.79 1.98 1.95
N ALA A 144 -10.73 2.92 2.00
CA ALA A 144 -10.82 3.92 3.06
C ALA A 144 -11.01 3.28 4.44
N GLN A 145 -11.88 2.26 4.56
CA GLN A 145 -12.07 1.52 5.81
C GLN A 145 -10.76 0.85 6.26
N ALA A 146 -10.08 0.14 5.36
CA ALA A 146 -8.84 -0.55 5.69
C ALA A 146 -7.75 0.44 6.14
N VAL A 147 -7.68 1.62 5.51
CA VAL A 147 -6.76 2.69 5.92
C VAL A 147 -7.13 3.27 7.30
N ASP A 148 -8.42 3.41 7.62
CA ASP A 148 -8.84 3.84 8.97
C ASP A 148 -8.42 2.84 10.05
N ILE A 149 -8.51 1.54 9.77
CA ILE A 149 -8.04 0.48 10.67
C ILE A 149 -6.52 0.59 10.85
N PHE A 150 -5.77 0.72 9.75
CA PHE A 150 -4.32 0.94 9.79
C PHE A 150 -3.93 2.16 10.65
N ILE A 151 -4.60 3.31 10.46
CA ILE A 151 -4.34 4.53 11.22
C ILE A 151 -4.65 4.32 12.71
N SER A 152 -5.73 3.63 13.04
CA SER A 152 -6.07 3.28 14.42
C SER A 152 -4.97 2.43 15.06
N THR A 153 -4.49 1.39 14.36
CA THR A 153 -3.37 0.56 14.82
C THR A 153 -2.09 1.36 14.99
N TYR A 154 -1.72 2.21 14.02
CA TYR A 154 -0.57 3.10 14.12
C TYR A 154 -0.63 3.97 15.37
N ASN A 155 -1.78 4.61 15.63
CA ASN A 155 -1.97 5.47 16.80
C ASN A 155 -1.87 4.69 18.12
N GLN A 156 -2.37 3.45 18.16
CA GLN A 156 -2.22 2.58 19.33
C GLN A 156 -0.75 2.22 19.59
N ILE A 157 0.02 1.89 18.55
CA ILE A 157 1.45 1.60 18.66
C ILE A 157 2.22 2.86 19.10
N LYS A 158 1.93 4.02 18.50
CA LYS A 158 2.53 5.31 18.89
C LYS A 158 2.27 5.65 20.36
N LYS A 159 1.06 5.38 20.86
CA LYS A 159 0.73 5.55 22.29
C LYS A 159 1.52 4.58 23.19
N LYS A 160 1.73 3.34 22.74
CA LYS A 160 2.47 2.32 23.48
C LYS A 160 3.98 2.58 23.53
N PHE A 161 4.53 3.24 22.51
CA PHE A 161 5.96 3.55 22.40
C PHE A 161 6.19 5.06 22.25
N PRO A 162 5.95 5.84 23.32
CA PRO A 162 6.15 7.29 23.28
C PRO A 162 7.61 7.62 22.97
N GLY A 163 7.83 8.73 22.25
CA GLY A 163 9.17 9.23 21.89
C GLY A 163 9.83 8.54 20.70
N GLN A 164 9.23 7.50 20.12
CA GLN A 164 9.75 6.89 18.88
C GLN A 164 9.44 7.76 17.66
N SER A 165 10.34 7.71 16.66
CA SER A 165 10.10 8.36 15.37
C SER A 165 8.92 7.72 14.66
N ASN A 166 8.25 8.48 13.78
CA ASN A 166 7.16 7.95 12.98
C ASN A 166 7.64 6.75 12.13
N GLU A 167 8.88 6.78 11.62
CA GLU A 167 9.51 5.69 10.87
C GLU A 167 9.73 4.40 11.67
N ARG A 168 9.80 4.48 13.00
CA ARG A 168 9.90 3.29 13.87
C ARG A 168 8.53 2.77 14.31
N ILE A 169 7.51 3.63 14.29
CA ILE A 169 6.12 3.21 14.51
C ILE A 169 5.54 2.57 13.24
N LEU A 170 5.88 3.11 12.07
CA LEU A 170 5.45 2.67 10.75
C LEU A 170 6.06 1.32 10.35
#